data_AF-A0A9E0TPB4-F1
#
_entry.id   AF-A0A9E0TPB4-F1
#
_cell.length_a   1.000
_cell.length_b   1.000
_cell.length_c   1.000
_cell.angle_alpha   90.00
_cell.angle_beta   90.00
_cell.angle_gamma   90.00
#
_symmetry.space_group_name_H-M   'P 1'
#
loop_
_entity.id
_entity.type
_entity.pdbx_description
1 polymer ?
#
loop_
_entity_poly.entity_id
_entity_poly.type
_entity_poly.pdbx_seq_one_letter_code
_entity_poly.pdbx_strand_id
1 'polypeptide(L)'
;MSDPSPQECIEIHAALADELRHSDGLVWQFALAIIALEDGAVALSGLSGFQSLSGKNALSAAFLLSVGLSIVLVRHAYERRGHIRRLHATEEELRQTYPRIFVRTPDSPQWRASLGLAWVLLAESCISFVLFLWQLYG
;
A
#
# COMPACT_ATOMS: atom_id res chain seq x y z
N MET A 1 -35.43 -2.42 -11.41
CA MET A 1 -34.32 -3.24 -10.88
C MET A 1 -34.90 -4.01 -9.72
N SER A 2 -34.89 -5.34 -9.77
CA SER A 2 -35.34 -6.17 -8.66
C SER A 2 -34.38 -5.97 -7.50
N ASP A 3 -34.89 -5.79 -6.29
CA ASP A 3 -34.03 -5.69 -5.10
C ASP A 3 -33.19 -6.97 -4.97
N PRO A 4 -31.88 -6.84 -4.68
CA PRO A 4 -31.01 -8.00 -4.52
C PRO A 4 -31.52 -8.89 -3.38
N SER A 5 -31.47 -10.20 -3.60
CA SER A 5 -31.85 -11.16 -2.58
C SER A 5 -30.89 -11.07 -1.38
N PRO A 6 -31.35 -11.40 -0.15
CA PRO A 6 -30.49 -11.37 1.04
C PRO A 6 -29.21 -12.19 0.88
N GLN A 7 -29.26 -13.25 0.08
CA GLN A 7 -28.16 -14.16 -0.18
C GLN A 7 -27.09 -13.52 -1.09
N GLU A 8 -27.51 -12.81 -2.14
CA GLU A 8 -26.62 -12.01 -3.00
C GLU A 8 -25.89 -10.92 -2.20
N CYS A 9 -26.57 -10.26 -1.26
CA CYS A 9 -25.92 -9.25 -0.43
C CYS A 9 -24.85 -9.83 0.52
N ILE A 10 -25.08 -11.04 1.06
CA ILE A 10 -24.09 -11.74 1.89
C ILE A 10 -22.87 -12.15 1.04
N GLU A 11 -23.09 -12.65 -0.18
CA GLU A 11 -22.02 -13.01 -1.11
C GLU A 11 -21.18 -11.79 -1.51
N ILE A 12 -21.82 -10.66 -1.82
CA ILE A 12 -21.14 -9.38 -2.12
C ILE A 12 -20.31 -8.93 -0.91
N HIS A 13 -20.86 -9.00 0.30
CA HIS A 13 -20.11 -8.63 1.49
C HIS A 13 -18.91 -9.55 1.73
N ALA A 14 -19.07 -10.87 1.59
CA ALA A 14 -18.00 -11.83 1.75
C ALA A 14 -16.87 -11.63 0.73
N ALA A 15 -17.22 -11.38 -0.54
CA ALA A 15 -16.26 -11.09 -1.60
C ALA A 15 -15.46 -9.80 -1.30
N LEU A 16 -16.14 -8.73 -0.87
CA LEU A 16 -15.49 -7.47 -0.52
C LEU A 16 -14.60 -7.60 0.73
N ALA A 17 -15.00 -8.39 1.72
CA ALA A 17 -14.21 -8.65 2.92
C ALA A 17 -12.93 -9.45 2.61
N ASP A 18 -13.00 -10.42 1.69
CA ASP A 18 -11.85 -11.21 1.26
C ASP A 18 -10.88 -10.37 0.42
N GLU A 19 -11.41 -9.53 -0.48
CA GLU A 19 -10.63 -8.56 -1.25
C GLU A 19 -9.89 -7.57 -0.34
N LEU A 20 -10.53 -7.12 0.75
CA LEU A 20 -9.89 -6.27 1.75
C LEU A 20 -8.73 -6.97 2.46
N ARG A 21 -8.87 -8.26 2.83
CA ARG A 21 -7.77 -9.03 3.43
C ARG A 21 -6.61 -9.24 2.48
N HIS A 22 -6.90 -9.51 1.20
CA HIS A 22 -5.86 -9.63 0.18
C HIS A 22 -5.08 -8.31 0.01
N SER A 23 -5.80 -7.18 0.02
CA SER A 23 -5.19 -5.85 -0.08
C SER A 23 -4.25 -5.51 1.10
N ASP A 24 -4.55 -5.99 2.30
CA ASP A 24 -3.68 -5.85 3.49
C ASP A 24 -2.33 -6.54 3.30
N GLY A 25 -2.35 -7.76 2.76
CA GLY A 25 -1.14 -8.52 2.47
C GLY A 25 -0.25 -7.80 1.46
N LEU A 26 -0.83 -7.23 0.41
CA LEU A 26 -0.09 -6.49 -0.62
C LEU A 26 0.59 -5.24 -0.07
N VAL A 27 -0.10 -4.43 0.76
CA VAL A 27 0.47 -3.23 1.40
C VAL A 27 1.71 -3.59 2.21
N TRP A 28 1.65 -4.67 3.00
CA TRP A 28 2.79 -5.15 3.77
C TRP A 28 3.94 -5.65 2.91
N GLN A 29 3.67 -6.39 1.84
CA GLN A 29 4.68 -6.88 0.91
C GLN A 29 5.42 -5.72 0.23
N PHE A 30 4.70 -4.70 -0.22
CA PHE A 30 5.31 -3.49 -0.80
C PHE A 30 6.17 -2.75 0.21
N ALA A 31 5.70 -2.56 1.45
CA ALA A 31 6.48 -1.90 2.49
C ALA A 31 7.80 -2.64 2.77
N LEU A 32 7.77 -3.97 2.88
CA LEU A 32 8.99 -4.79 3.06
C LEU A 32 9.93 -4.71 1.85
N ALA A 33 9.39 -4.68 0.63
CA ALA A 33 10.20 -4.57 -0.59
C ALA A 33 10.92 -3.21 -0.67
N ILE A 34 10.23 -2.12 -0.33
CA ILE A 34 10.79 -0.77 -0.27
C ILE A 34 11.95 -0.71 0.73
N ILE A 35 11.71 -1.14 1.98
CA ILE A 35 12.73 -1.14 3.04
C ILE A 35 13.94 -1.98 2.63
N ALA A 36 13.72 -3.19 2.10
CA ALA A 36 14.81 -4.05 1.69
C ALA A 36 15.64 -3.48 0.52
N LEU A 37 14.99 -2.77 -0.42
CA LEU A 37 15.67 -2.10 -1.54
C LEU A 37 16.53 -0.93 -1.04
N GLU A 38 16.02 -0.12 -0.12
CA GLU A 38 16.74 1.04 0.42
C GLU A 38 17.91 0.62 1.31
N ASP A 39 17.68 -0.27 2.27
CA ASP A 39 18.73 -0.79 3.14
C ASP A 39 19.82 -1.50 2.32
N GLY A 40 19.42 -2.27 1.31
CA GLY A 40 20.33 -2.93 0.38
C GLY A 40 21.16 -1.92 -0.41
N ALA A 41 20.54 -0.86 -0.95
CA ALA A 41 21.24 0.18 -1.69
C ALA A 41 22.24 0.94 -0.81
N VAL A 42 21.83 1.30 0.42
CA VAL A 42 22.72 1.98 1.38
C VAL A 42 23.89 1.08 1.76
N ALA A 43 23.66 -0.19 2.09
CA ALA A 43 24.71 -1.13 2.44
C ALA A 43 25.73 -1.32 1.29
N LEU A 44 25.24 -1.42 0.05
CA LEU A 44 26.10 -1.59 -1.13
C LEU A 44 26.87 -0.31 -1.47
N SER A 45 26.32 0.88 -1.20
CA SER A 45 26.99 2.16 -1.47
C SER A 45 28.35 2.33 -0.75
N GLY A 46 28.51 1.68 0.41
CA GLY A 46 29.76 1.69 1.18
C GLY A 46 30.85 0.76 0.65
N LEU A 47 30.55 -0.11 -0.32
CA LEU A 47 31.50 -1.09 -0.87
C LEU A 47 32.25 -0.52 -2.08
N SER A 48 33.56 -0.74 -2.14
CA SER A 48 34.45 -0.18 -3.18
C SER A 48 34.04 -0.52 -4.62
N GLY A 49 33.43 -1.69 -4.86
CA GLY A 49 32.92 -2.09 -6.18
C GLY A 49 31.75 -1.24 -6.69
N PHE A 50 30.99 -0.63 -5.78
CA PHE A 50 29.82 0.19 -6.11
C PHE A 50 30.14 1.68 -6.33
N GLN A 51 31.41 2.09 -6.14
CA GLN A 51 31.87 3.42 -6.53
C GLN A 51 32.12 3.57 -8.03
N SER A 52 32.15 2.45 -8.77
CA SER A 52 32.22 2.44 -10.23
C SER A 52 30.97 3.06 -10.86
N LEU A 53 31.08 3.54 -12.10
CA LEU A 53 29.93 4.11 -12.83
C LEU A 53 28.75 3.12 -12.94
N SER A 54 29.07 1.83 -13.14
CA SER A 54 28.09 0.74 -13.20
C SER A 54 27.42 0.53 -11.84
N GLY A 55 28.19 0.53 -10.75
CA GLY A 55 27.67 0.43 -9.39
C GLY A 55 26.75 1.59 -9.01
N LYS A 56 27.15 2.82 -9.35
CA LYS A 56 26.34 4.02 -9.16
C LYS A 56 25.01 3.95 -9.92
N ASN A 57 25.01 3.47 -11.16
CA ASN A 57 23.78 3.28 -11.94
C ASN A 57 22.85 2.23 -11.32
N ALA A 58 23.41 1.11 -10.81
CA ALA A 58 22.63 0.09 -10.12
C ALA A 58 21.97 0.62 -8.84
N LEU A 59 22.71 1.42 -8.05
CA LEU A 59 22.18 2.08 -6.86
C LEU A 59 21.09 3.11 -7.19
N SER A 60 21.30 3.96 -8.20
CA SER A 60 20.27 4.88 -8.69
C SER A 60 18.99 4.15 -9.10
N ALA A 61 19.12 3.00 -9.77
CA ALA A 61 17.97 2.19 -10.18
C ALA A 61 17.23 1.61 -8.96
N ALA A 62 17.95 1.15 -7.92
CA ALA A 62 17.34 0.65 -6.69
C ALA A 62 16.53 1.73 -5.96
N PHE A 63 17.07 2.94 -5.81
CA PHE A 63 16.33 4.06 -5.21
C PHE A 63 15.14 4.51 -6.07
N LEU A 64 15.29 4.54 -7.40
CA LEU A 64 14.18 4.87 -8.30
C LEU A 64 13.06 3.83 -8.22
N LEU A 65 13.40 2.55 -8.15
CA LEU A 65 12.45 1.46 -7.94
C LEU A 65 11.74 1.60 -6.59
N SER A 66 12.47 1.97 -5.54
CA SER A 66 11.88 2.25 -4.22
C SER A 66 10.81 3.34 -4.28
N VAL A 67 11.13 4.48 -4.90
CA VAL A 67 10.16 5.58 -5.13
C VAL A 67 8.94 5.08 -5.92
N GLY A 68 9.17 4.31 -7.00
CA GLY A 68 8.09 3.73 -7.81
C GLY A 68 7.16 2.82 -7.01
N LEU A 69 7.72 1.93 -6.19
CA LEU A 69 6.95 1.05 -5.31
C LEU A 69 6.20 1.83 -4.23
N SER A 70 6.81 2.87 -3.66
CA SER A 70 6.16 3.77 -2.70
C SER A 70 4.96 4.50 -3.31
N ILE A 71 5.03 4.92 -4.58
CA ILE A 71 3.88 5.51 -5.29
C ILE A 71 2.76 4.48 -5.48
N VAL A 72 3.09 3.26 -5.88
CA VAL A 72 2.11 2.17 -6.03
C VAL A 72 1.46 1.84 -4.69
N LEU A 73 2.23 1.82 -3.61
CA LEU A 73 1.75 1.60 -2.25
C LEU A 73 0.75 2.69 -1.82
N VAL A 74 1.08 3.97 -2.08
CA VAL A 74 0.16 5.10 -1.81
C VAL A 74 -1.13 4.94 -2.61
N ARG A 75 -1.04 4.62 -3.90
CA ARG A 75 -2.22 4.38 -4.75
C ARG A 75 -3.09 3.27 -4.20
N HIS A 76 -2.52 2.12 -3.85
CA HIS A 76 -3.27 1.01 -3.26
C HIS A 76 -3.90 1.38 -1.91
N ALA A 77 -3.21 2.16 -1.07
CA ALA A 77 -3.78 2.66 0.18
C ALA A 77 -5.00 3.57 -0.07
N TYR A 78 -4.97 4.40 -1.13
CA TYR A 78 -6.13 5.21 -1.54
C TYR A 78 -7.28 4.36 -2.10
N GLU A 79 -6.99 3.40 -2.98
CA GLU A 79 -7.99 2.49 -3.55
C GLU A 79 -8.71 1.71 -2.45
N ARG A 80 -7.94 1.20 -1.47
CA ARG A 80 -8.47 0.52 -0.29
C ARG A 80 -9.41 1.40 0.53
N ARG A 81 -9.08 2.68 0.74
CA ARG A 81 -9.99 3.63 1.41
C ARG A 81 -11.32 3.74 0.67
N GLY A 82 -11.29 3.71 -0.67
CA GLY A 82 -12.49 3.68 -1.51
C GLY A 82 -13.30 2.41 -1.33
N HIS A 83 -12.67 1.24 -1.24
CA HIS A 83 -13.34 -0.04 -0.97
C HIS A 83 -14.00 -0.08 0.41
N ILE A 84 -13.30 0.34 1.46
CA ILE A 84 -13.86 0.39 2.82
C ILE A 84 -15.08 1.31 2.90
N ARG A 85 -15.03 2.48 2.23
CA ARG A 85 -16.19 3.39 2.16
C ARG A 85 -17.39 2.76 1.47
N ARG A 86 -17.16 2.04 0.37
CA ARG A 86 -18.22 1.31 -0.35
C ARG A 86 -18.81 0.20 0.51
N LEU A 87 -17.95 -0.54 1.21
CA LEU A 87 -18.37 -1.60 2.11
C LEU A 87 -19.28 -1.06 3.23
N HIS A 88 -18.87 0.01 3.93
CA HIS A 88 -19.71 0.62 4.96
C HIS A 88 -21.03 1.17 4.43
N ALA A 89 -21.05 1.70 3.20
CA ALA A 89 -22.30 2.14 2.57
C ALA A 89 -23.25 0.96 2.31
N THR A 90 -22.71 -0.16 1.79
CA THR A 90 -23.48 -1.40 1.58
C THR A 90 -23.94 -2.02 2.90
N GLU A 91 -23.13 -1.94 3.97
CA GLU A 91 -23.53 -2.39 5.30
C GLU A 91 -24.67 -1.57 5.89
N GLU A 92 -24.64 -0.25 5.72
CA GLU A 92 -25.72 0.62 6.20
C GLU A 92 -27.02 0.32 5.45
N GLU A 93 -26.96 0.11 4.14
CA GLU A 93 -28.10 -0.31 3.32
C GLU A 93 -28.64 -1.69 3.74
N LEU A 94 -27.75 -2.64 4.01
CA LEU A 94 -28.09 -3.98 4.51
C LEU A 94 -28.74 -3.92 5.90
N ARG A 95 -28.23 -3.07 6.77
CA ARG A 95 -28.77 -2.88 8.13
C ARG A 95 -30.15 -2.25 8.10
N GLN A 96 -30.40 -1.31 7.19
CA GLN A 96 -31.70 -0.66 7.02
C GLN A 96 -32.73 -1.62 6.41
N THR A 97 -32.33 -2.40 5.40
CA THR A 97 -33.24 -3.31 4.67
C THR A 97 -33.46 -4.63 5.42
N TYR A 98 -32.42 -5.13 6.12
CA TYR A 98 -32.41 -6.43 6.79
C TYR A 98 -31.78 -6.35 8.19
N PRO A 99 -32.45 -5.74 9.18
CA PRO A 99 -31.89 -5.47 10.50
C PRO A 99 -31.51 -6.74 11.31
N ARG A 100 -31.93 -7.92 10.85
CA ARG A 100 -31.57 -9.22 11.46
C ARG A 100 -30.22 -9.77 10.96
N ILE A 101 -29.67 -9.24 9.88
CA ILE A 101 -28.38 -9.65 9.33
C ILE A 101 -27.31 -8.77 9.99
N PHE A 102 -26.71 -9.28 11.07
CA PHE A 102 -25.61 -8.60 11.76
C PHE A 102 -24.30 -8.94 11.06
N VAL A 103 -23.87 -8.05 10.18
CA VAL A 103 -22.54 -8.10 9.57
C VAL A 103 -21.80 -6.89 10.09
N ARG A 104 -20.77 -7.14 10.91
CA ARG A 104 -19.96 -6.09 11.51
C ARG A 104 -18.58 -6.23 10.90
N THR A 105 -18.21 -5.41 9.91
CA THR A 105 -16.78 -5.30 9.62
C THR A 105 -16.04 -4.69 10.80
N PRO A 106 -14.75 -5.03 10.96
CA PRO A 106 -13.93 -4.35 11.94
C PRO A 106 -13.86 -2.87 11.55
N ASP A 107 -14.35 -1.99 12.43
CA ASP A 107 -14.01 -0.56 12.47
C ASP A 107 -12.51 -0.44 12.73
N SER A 108 -11.71 -0.71 11.70
CA SER A 108 -10.27 -0.85 11.86
C SER A 108 -9.60 0.49 11.56
N PRO A 109 -9.05 1.20 12.56
CA PRO A 109 -8.22 2.39 12.31
C PRO A 109 -6.93 2.07 11.53
N GLN A 110 -6.64 0.78 11.27
CA GLN A 110 -5.42 0.32 10.60
C GLN A 110 -5.29 0.86 9.18
N TRP A 111 -6.39 1.20 8.50
CA TRP A 111 -6.29 1.80 7.15
C TRP A 111 -5.70 3.22 7.17
N ARG A 112 -5.92 3.98 8.25
CA ARG A 112 -5.26 5.29 8.42
C ARG A 112 -3.78 5.12 8.66
N ALA A 113 -3.43 4.11 9.46
CA ALA A 113 -2.04 3.75 9.70
C ALA A 113 -1.35 3.29 8.40
N SER A 114 -2.01 2.52 7.53
CA SER A 114 -1.43 2.10 6.25
C SER A 114 -1.23 3.24 5.27
N LEU A 115 -2.16 4.21 5.21
CA LEU A 115 -1.98 5.40 4.37
C LEU A 115 -0.86 6.30 4.90
N GLY A 116 -0.78 6.48 6.22
CA GLY A 116 0.31 7.21 6.86
C GLY A 116 1.67 6.56 6.57
N LEU A 117 1.77 5.24 6.74
CA LEU A 117 2.97 4.47 6.42
C LEU A 117 3.38 4.63 4.95
N ALA A 118 2.44 4.53 4.02
CA ALA A 118 2.72 4.69 2.59
C ALA A 118 3.30 6.08 2.25
N TRP A 119 2.75 7.14 2.86
CA TRP A 119 3.28 8.50 2.68
C TRP A 119 4.64 8.70 3.33
N VAL A 120 4.87 8.12 4.51
CA VAL A 120 6.17 8.16 5.19
C VAL A 120 7.23 7.48 4.33
N LEU A 121 6.96 6.26 3.83
CA LEU A 121 7.86 5.53 2.95
C LEU A 121 8.12 6.30 1.65
N LEU A 122 7.10 6.91 1.04
CA LEU A 122 7.31 7.74 -0.15
C LEU A 122 8.21 8.93 0.12
N ALA A 123 8.03 9.63 1.24
CA ALA A 123 8.87 10.75 1.62
C ALA A 123 10.32 10.29 1.86
N GLU A 124 10.50 9.18 2.57
CA GLU A 124 11.80 8.57 2.84
C GLU A 124 12.52 8.17 1.54
N SER A 125 11.84 7.46 0.63
CA SER A 125 12.40 7.08 -0.68
C SER A 125 12.83 8.30 -1.50
N CYS A 126 11.99 9.34 -1.54
CA CYS A 126 12.30 10.57 -2.27
C CYS A 126 13.51 11.30 -1.67
N ILE A 127 13.57 11.44 -0.34
CA ILE A 127 14.69 12.09 0.35
C ILE A 127 15.98 11.30 0.11
N SER A 128 15.94 9.98 0.30
CA SER A 128 17.09 9.09 0.09
C SER A 128 17.61 9.18 -1.35
N PHE A 129 16.71 9.20 -2.34
CA PHE A 129 17.10 9.36 -3.74
C PHE A 129 17.75 10.72 -4.02
N VAL A 130 17.18 11.82 -3.50
CA VAL A 130 17.75 13.17 -3.68
C VAL A 130 19.12 13.29 -3.02
N LEU A 131 19.28 12.76 -1.80
CA LEU A 131 20.57 12.73 -1.11
C LEU A 131 21.61 11.92 -1.87
N PHE A 132 21.23 10.77 -2.43
CA PHE A 132 22.12 9.96 -3.26
C PHE A 132 22.55 10.70 -4.53
N LEU A 133 21.62 11.36 -5.23
CA LEU A 133 21.95 12.19 -6.39
C LEU A 133 22.87 13.35 -6.03
N TRP A 134 22.65 13.99 -4.88
CA TRP A 134 23.55 15.02 -4.37
C TRP A 134 24.96 14.47 -4.17
N GLN A 135 25.11 13.31 -3.52
CA GLN A 135 26.43 12.67 -3.36
C GLN A 135 27.08 12.25 -4.67
N LEU A 136 26.27 11.97 -5.70
CA LEU A 136 26.76 11.53 -7.00
C LEU A 136 27.27 12.68 -7.88
N TYR A 137 26.63 13.85 -7.79
CA TYR A 137 26.85 14.99 -8.70
C TYR A 137 27.37 16.28 -8.02
N GLY A 138 27.32 16.38 -6.69
CA GLY A 138 27.87 17.48 -5.90
C GLY A 138 29.28 17.21 -5.43
#